data_AF-A0A357V2Q8-F1
#
_entry.id   AF-A0A357V2Q8-F1
#
_cell.length_a   1.000
_cell.length_b   1.000
_cell.length_c   1.000
_cell.angle_alpha   90.00
_cell.angle_beta   90.00
_cell.angle_gamma   90.00
#
_symmetry.space_group_name_H-M   'P 1'
#
loop_
_entity.id
_entity.type
_entity.pdbx_description
1 polymer ?
#
loop_
_entity_poly.entity_id
_entity_poly.type
_entity_poly.pdbx_seq_one_letter_code
_entity_poly.pdbx_strand_id
1 'polypeptide(L)'
;MLFAHVLRHIVQTGRLTAIDAHGREHVFSGSPGANLTIRFHDPSLHWKLFFNPGLYLGEAYMNGTFTVEDGTIFDFLDFITANMDGSGEHPMMAWVAAADTLFRRLQQYNPASRARKNVAHHYDLNGRLYELFLDRDRQYSCA
;
A
#
# COMPACT_ATOMS: atom_id res chain seq x y z
N MET A 1 15.78 -4.63 -6.37
CA MET A 1 14.69 -4.38 -5.39
C MET A 1 13.97 -5.69 -5.07
N LEU A 2 13.84 -6.10 -3.81
CA LEU A 2 13.20 -7.38 -3.45
C LEU A 2 11.69 -7.38 -3.76
N PHE A 3 11.00 -6.29 -3.43
CA PHE A 3 9.57 -6.09 -3.72
C PHE A 3 9.23 -6.16 -5.22
N ALA A 4 10.19 -6.00 -6.13
CA ALA A 4 9.99 -6.24 -7.57
C ALA A 4 9.53 -7.67 -7.88
N HIS A 5 9.94 -8.66 -7.07
CA HIS A 5 9.49 -10.04 -7.22
C HIS A 5 8.00 -10.17 -6.90
N VAL A 6 7.51 -9.43 -5.89
CA VAL A 6 6.08 -9.38 -5.54
C VAL A 6 5.29 -8.78 -6.70
N LEU A 7 5.71 -7.60 -7.17
CA LEU A 7 5.04 -6.88 -8.26
C LEU A 7 4.96 -7.70 -9.55
N ARG A 8 5.98 -8.50 -9.87
CA ARG A 8 5.97 -9.38 -11.04
C ARG A 8 4.84 -10.42 -11.02
N HIS A 9 4.43 -10.88 -9.84
CA HIS A 9 3.33 -11.85 -9.72
C HIS A 9 1.95 -11.19 -9.67
N ILE A 10 1.90 -9.93 -9.23
CA ILE A 10 0.66 -9.15 -9.16
C ILE A 10 0.31 -8.61 -10.55
N VAL A 11 1.24 -8.00 -11.26
CA VAL A 11 0.95 -7.30 -12.53
C VAL A 11 0.73 -8.30 -13.66
N GLN A 12 -0.54 -8.51 -14.03
CA GLN A 12 -1.01 -9.37 -15.11
C GLN A 12 -1.73 -8.60 -16.23
N THR A 13 -2.22 -7.40 -15.93
CA THR A 13 -2.92 -6.51 -16.85
C THR A 13 -2.37 -5.08 -16.71
N GLY A 14 -2.10 -4.44 -17.84
CA GLY A 14 -1.47 -3.13 -17.91
C GLY A 14 0.05 -3.18 -17.79
N ARG A 15 0.65 -2.02 -17.51
CA ARG A 15 2.09 -1.83 -17.32
C ARG A 15 2.37 -0.98 -16.09
N LEU A 16 3.22 -1.51 -15.21
CA LEU A 16 3.74 -0.79 -14.05
C LEU A 16 5.25 -0.56 -14.22
N THR A 17 5.68 0.69 -14.18
CA THR A 17 7.10 1.06 -14.12
C THR A 17 7.44 1.45 -12.69
N ALA A 18 8.27 0.66 -12.01
CA ALA A 18 8.72 0.96 -10.66
C ALA A 18 10.17 1.46 -10.68
N ILE A 19 10.39 2.69 -10.24
CA ILE A 19 11.72 3.30 -10.13
C ILE A 19 12.19 3.14 -8.69
N ASP A 20 13.29 2.41 -8.48
CA ASP A 20 13.84 2.25 -7.14
C ASP A 20 14.61 3.48 -6.64
N ALA A 21 14.98 3.49 -5.36
CA ALA A 21 15.68 4.59 -4.72
C ALA A 21 17.08 4.86 -5.30
N HIS A 22 17.60 3.96 -6.14
CA HIS A 22 18.87 4.14 -6.86
C HIS A 22 18.63 4.61 -8.29
N GLY A 23 17.39 4.95 -8.65
CA GLY A 23 16.99 5.39 -9.99
C GLY A 23 16.88 4.26 -11.01
N ARG A 24 16.95 2.98 -10.61
CA ARG A 24 16.80 1.88 -11.57
C ARG A 24 15.33 1.59 -11.82
N GLU A 25 15.00 1.47 -13.10
CA GLU A 25 13.65 1.12 -13.55
C GLU A 25 13.43 -0.39 -13.56
N HIS A 26 12.29 -0.80 -13.04
CA HIS A 26 11.77 -2.16 -13.08
C HIS A 26 10.41 -2.13 -13.76
N VAL A 27 10.31 -2.68 -14.97
CA VAL A 27 9.07 -2.68 -15.75
C VAL A 27 8.38 -4.02 -15.61
N PHE A 28 7.08 -3.97 -15.28
CA PHE A 28 6.18 -5.12 -15.25
C PHE A 28 5.04 -4.87 -16.23
N SER A 29 4.69 -5.86 -17.03
CA SER A 29 3.64 -5.72 -18.02
C SER A 29 2.96 -7.06 -18.26
N GLY A 30 1.66 -7.02 -18.51
CA GLY A 30 0.90 -8.19 -18.94
C GLY A 30 -0.01 -7.87 -20.12
N SER A 31 -1.27 -8.32 -20.04
CA SER A 31 -2.31 -8.01 -21.03
C SER A 31 -2.49 -6.50 -21.20
N PRO A 32 -2.99 -6.01 -22.35
CA PRO A 32 -3.23 -4.56 -22.54
C PRO A 32 -4.09 -3.96 -21.43
N GLY A 33 -3.72 -2.77 -20.94
CA GLY A 33 -4.40 -2.09 -19.83
C GLY A 33 -3.77 -0.75 -19.49
N ALA A 34 -4.07 -0.24 -18.29
CA ALA A 34 -3.54 1.02 -17.79
C ALA A 34 -2.01 1.01 -17.64
N ASN A 35 -1.39 2.17 -17.78
CA ASN A 35 0.04 2.37 -17.59
C ASN A 35 0.26 3.30 -16.41
N LEU A 36 1.15 2.93 -15.50
CA LEU A 36 1.43 3.70 -14.29
C LEU A 36 2.90 3.58 -13.89
N THR A 37 3.42 4.64 -13.29
CA THR A 37 4.82 4.81 -12.88
C THR A 37 4.86 5.19 -11.41
N ILE A 38 5.55 4.37 -10.62
CA ILE A 38 5.78 4.60 -9.20
C ILE A 38 7.27 4.78 -8.93
N ARG A 39 7.58 5.56 -7.89
CA ARG A 39 8.95 5.80 -7.46
C ARG A 39 9.08 5.57 -5.97
N PHE A 40 10.15 4.88 -5.60
CA PHE A 40 10.59 4.71 -4.22
C PHE A 40 11.81 5.61 -4.00
N HIS A 41 11.78 6.45 -2.97
CA HIS A 41 12.88 7.36 -2.64
C HIS A 41 13.75 6.84 -1.50
N ASP A 42 13.27 5.84 -0.75
CA ASP A 42 13.98 5.24 0.39
C ASP A 42 14.40 3.78 0.08
N PRO A 43 15.71 3.47 0.08
CA PRO A 43 16.22 2.11 -0.10
C PRO A 43 15.68 1.09 0.91
N SER A 44 15.29 1.52 2.12
CA SER A 44 14.77 0.65 3.18
C SER A 44 13.42 0.01 2.80
N LEU A 45 12.68 0.62 1.87
CA LEU A 45 11.38 0.15 1.43
C LEU A 45 11.45 -1.21 0.72
N HIS A 46 12.61 -1.60 0.18
CA HIS A 46 12.78 -2.90 -0.48
C HIS A 46 12.45 -4.10 0.40
N TRP A 47 12.84 -4.05 1.68
CA TRP A 47 12.57 -5.12 2.64
C TRP A 47 11.25 -4.90 3.37
N LYS A 48 10.95 -3.65 3.76
CA LYS A 48 9.71 -3.30 4.46
C LYS A 48 8.46 -3.72 3.67
N LEU A 49 8.39 -3.33 2.39
CA LEU A 49 7.26 -3.64 1.51
C LEU A 49 7.15 -5.13 1.18
N PHE A 50 8.24 -5.88 1.26
CA PHE A 50 8.19 -7.32 1.07
C PHE A 50 7.51 -8.03 2.27
N PHE A 51 7.77 -7.58 3.49
CA PHE A 51 7.22 -8.23 4.70
C PHE A 51 5.82 -7.73 5.08
N ASN A 52 5.54 -6.44 4.91
CA ASN A 52 4.22 -5.87 5.22
C ASN A 52 3.89 -4.71 4.27
N PRO A 53 3.51 -5.01 3.02
CA PRO A 53 3.21 -3.98 2.04
C PRO A 53 2.04 -3.09 2.47
N GLY A 54 0.99 -3.64 3.10
CA GLY A 54 -0.20 -2.89 3.49
C GLY A 54 0.10 -1.74 4.47
N LEU A 55 0.93 -1.99 5.48
CA LEU A 55 1.33 -0.95 6.43
C LEU A 55 2.34 0.04 5.82
N TYR A 56 3.45 -0.48 5.30
CA TYR A 56 4.59 0.36 4.93
C TYR A 56 4.38 1.15 3.65
N LEU A 57 3.48 0.73 2.76
CA LEU A 57 3.12 1.49 1.57
C LEU A 57 2.38 2.78 1.94
N GLY A 58 1.40 2.68 2.86
CA GLY A 58 0.67 3.84 3.36
C GLY A 58 1.59 4.83 4.09
N GLU A 59 2.44 4.33 4.99
CA GLU A 59 3.46 5.16 5.66
C GLU A 59 4.44 5.79 4.66
N ALA A 60 4.88 5.05 3.64
CA ALA A 60 5.80 5.58 2.64
C ALA A 60 5.17 6.69 1.81
N TYR A 61 3.89 6.54 1.42
CA TYR A 61 3.15 7.59 0.73
C TYR A 61 3.01 8.84 1.61
N MET A 62 2.58 8.68 2.86
CA MET A 62 2.42 9.77 3.83
C MET A 62 3.74 10.51 4.09
N ASN A 63 4.86 9.77 4.15
CA ASN A 63 6.19 10.35 4.37
C ASN A 63 6.85 10.88 3.09
N GLY A 64 6.20 10.78 1.93
CA GLY A 64 6.76 11.18 0.64
C GLY A 64 7.93 10.31 0.15
N THR A 65 8.18 9.16 0.79
CA THR A 65 9.22 8.21 0.36
C THR A 65 8.73 7.23 -0.70
N PHE A 66 7.45 7.32 -1.06
CA PHE A 66 6.82 6.68 -2.20
C PHE A 66 5.96 7.71 -2.95
N THR A 67 6.10 7.79 -4.27
CA THR A 67 5.31 8.68 -5.13
C THR A 67 4.77 7.94 -6.36
N VAL A 68 3.65 8.44 -6.88
CA VAL A 68 3.09 8.05 -8.18
C VAL A 68 3.38 9.21 -9.13
N GLU A 69 4.05 8.95 -10.26
CA GLU A 69 4.60 10.00 -11.13
C GLU A 69 3.58 10.49 -12.17
N ASP A 70 2.79 9.57 -12.72
CA ASP A 70 1.86 9.78 -13.84
C ASP A 70 0.39 9.51 -13.43
N GLY A 71 0.07 9.78 -12.16
CA GLY A 71 -1.26 9.58 -11.61
C GLY A 71 -1.35 9.91 -10.12
N THR A 72 -2.41 9.44 -9.49
CA THR A 72 -2.68 9.59 -8.07
C THR A 72 -2.46 8.29 -7.31
N ILE A 73 -2.45 8.36 -5.97
CA ILE A 73 -2.44 7.16 -5.14
C ILE A 73 -3.68 6.29 -5.40
N PHE A 74 -4.81 6.89 -5.76
CA PHE A 74 -6.02 6.16 -6.09
C PHE A 74 -5.82 5.30 -7.35
N ASP A 75 -5.22 5.87 -8.40
CA ASP A 75 -4.93 5.15 -9.64
C ASP A 75 -3.99 3.96 -9.40
N PHE A 76 -3.01 4.13 -8.51
CA PHE A 76 -2.13 3.03 -8.11
C PHE A 76 -2.87 1.94 -7.32
N LEU A 77 -3.72 2.32 -6.36
CA LEU A 77 -4.49 1.36 -5.57
C LEU A 77 -5.47 0.58 -6.47
N ASP A 78 -6.20 1.27 -7.33
CA ASP A 78 -7.13 0.67 -8.29
C ASP A 78 -6.41 -0.30 -9.26
N PHE A 79 -5.26 0.12 -9.79
CA PHE A 79 -4.41 -0.73 -10.64
C PHE A 79 -4.00 -2.02 -9.93
N ILE A 80 -3.55 -1.94 -8.67
CA ILE A 80 -3.11 -3.11 -7.91
C ILE A 80 -4.30 -4.00 -7.54
N THR A 81 -5.41 -3.44 -7.08
CA THR A 81 -6.60 -4.23 -6.71
C THR A 81 -7.20 -4.95 -7.91
N ALA A 82 -7.30 -4.30 -9.07
CA ALA A 82 -7.80 -4.94 -10.30
C ALA A 82 -6.92 -6.12 -10.74
N ASN A 83 -5.60 -6.00 -10.55
CA ASN A 83 -4.65 -7.06 -10.83
C ASN A 83 -4.68 -8.21 -9.80
N MET A 84 -5.06 -7.91 -8.56
CA MET A 84 -5.23 -8.92 -7.51
C MET A 84 -6.54 -9.70 -7.68
N ASP A 85 -7.65 -9.05 -8.05
CA ASP A 85 -8.96 -9.69 -8.22
C ASP A 85 -9.01 -10.64 -9.45
N GLY A 86 -8.29 -10.32 -10.52
CA GLY A 86 -8.18 -11.17 -11.71
C GLY A 86 -7.26 -12.38 -11.52
N SER A 87 -6.42 -12.37 -10.49
CA SER A 87 -5.44 -13.42 -10.21
C SER A 87 -6.05 -14.48 -9.28
N GLY A 88 -6.75 -15.46 -9.86
CA GLY A 88 -7.28 -16.61 -9.12
C GLY A 88 -6.23 -17.20 -8.18
N GLU A 89 -6.60 -17.36 -6.90
CA GLU A 89 -5.83 -17.90 -5.76
C GLU A 89 -4.31 -17.98 -6.01
N HIS A 90 -3.65 -16.82 -6.17
CA HIS A 90 -2.21 -16.81 -6.37
C HIS A 90 -1.56 -17.39 -5.10
N PRO A 91 -0.70 -18.43 -5.18
CA PRO A 91 -0.11 -19.08 -3.99
C PRO A 91 0.53 -18.07 -3.03
N MET A 92 1.10 -17.01 -3.59
CA MET A 92 1.70 -15.89 -2.88
C MET A 92 0.71 -15.10 -2.00
N MET A 93 -0.53 -14.88 -2.44
CA MET A 93 -1.59 -14.29 -1.60
C MET A 93 -1.95 -15.21 -0.43
N ALA A 94 -2.02 -16.52 -0.69
CA ALA A 94 -2.21 -17.53 0.36
C ALA A 94 -1.05 -17.53 1.37
N TRP A 95 0.19 -17.38 0.90
CA TRP A 95 1.37 -17.22 1.76
C TRP A 95 1.35 -15.93 2.58
N VAL A 96 0.94 -14.81 1.99
CA VAL A 96 0.79 -13.53 2.71
C VAL A 96 -0.30 -13.65 3.78
N ALA A 97 -1.46 -14.23 3.46
CA ALA A 97 -2.54 -14.47 4.42
C ALA A 97 -2.12 -15.44 5.55
N ALA A 98 -1.34 -16.49 5.22
CA ALA A 98 -0.80 -17.43 6.18
C ALA A 98 0.26 -16.78 7.09
N ALA A 99 1.15 -15.95 6.52
CA ALA A 99 2.13 -15.17 7.28
C ALA A 99 1.42 -14.18 8.20
N ASP A 100 0.40 -13.47 7.72
CA ASP A 100 -0.37 -12.52 8.53
C ASP A 100 -1.05 -13.25 9.70
N THR A 101 -1.62 -14.43 9.46
CA THR A 101 -2.19 -15.28 10.51
C THR A 101 -1.14 -15.75 11.53
N LEU A 102 0.06 -16.12 11.07
CA LEU A 102 1.16 -16.58 11.91
C LEU A 102 1.73 -15.46 12.79
N PHE A 103 1.90 -14.27 12.20
CA PHE A 103 2.44 -13.09 12.88
C PHE A 103 1.37 -12.27 13.62
N ARG A 104 0.08 -12.57 13.45
CA ARG A 104 -1.04 -11.87 14.10
C ARG A 104 -0.86 -11.72 15.60
N ARG A 105 -0.41 -12.79 16.29
CA ARG A 105 -0.17 -12.73 17.75
C ARG A 105 0.95 -11.75 18.12
N LEU A 106 1.97 -11.62 17.28
CA LEU A 106 3.07 -10.67 17.48
C LEU A 106 2.66 -9.25 17.09
N GLN A 107 1.84 -9.08 16.05
CA GLN A 107 1.27 -7.79 15.66
C GLN A 107 0.28 -7.26 16.71
N GLN A 108 -0.56 -8.14 17.27
CA GLN A 108 -1.53 -7.80 18.33
C GLN A 108 -0.87 -7.64 19.71
N TYR A 109 0.39 -8.05 19.87
CA TYR A 109 1.13 -7.87 21.11
C TYR A 109 1.47 -6.39 21.32
N ASN A 110 0.59 -5.71 22.05
CA ASN A 110 0.65 -4.28 22.29
C ASN A 110 0.80 -3.94 23.81
N PRO A 111 1.97 -4.16 24.41
CA PRO A 111 2.20 -3.83 25.81
C PRO A 111 2.07 -2.32 26.04
N ALA A 112 1.67 -1.91 27.25
CA ALA A 112 1.27 -0.53 27.57
C ALA A 112 2.28 0.56 27.12
N SER A 113 3.58 0.28 27.20
CA SER A 113 4.64 1.20 26.76
C SER A 113 4.67 1.41 25.24
N ARG A 114 4.37 0.37 24.45
CA ARG A 114 4.28 0.41 22.99
C ARG A 114 2.94 0.99 22.55
N ALA A 115 1.85 0.62 23.24
CA ALA A 115 0.53 1.18 23.03
C ALA A 115 0.55 2.71 23.18
N ARG A 116 1.20 3.23 24.22
CA ARG A 116 1.33 4.68 24.45
C ARG A 116 2.09 5.40 23.32
N LYS A 117 3.14 4.78 22.76
CA LYS A 117 3.86 5.33 21.61
C LYS A 117 2.99 5.34 20.36
N ASN A 118 2.25 4.26 20.11
CA ASN A 118 1.34 4.17 18.95
C ASN A 118 0.17 5.17 19.06
N VAL A 119 -0.42 5.31 20.25
CA VAL A 119 -1.54 6.24 20.52
C VAL A 119 -1.10 7.70 20.48
N ALA A 120 0.18 8.02 20.72
CA ALA A 120 0.69 9.38 20.56
C ALA A 120 0.60 9.89 19.11
N HIS A 121 0.42 8.99 18.13
CA HIS A 121 0.17 9.34 16.73
C HIS A 121 -1.33 9.41 16.38
N HIS A 122 -2.22 9.27 17.36
CA HIS A 122 -3.65 9.39 17.11
C HIS A 122 -4.01 10.87 16.98
N TYR A 123 -4.42 11.28 15.78
CA TYR A 123 -4.89 12.63 15.53
C TYR A 123 -6.18 12.91 16.32
N ASP A 124 -6.23 14.07 16.97
CA ASP A 124 -7.48 14.60 17.53
C ASP A 124 -8.38 15.11 16.39
N LEU A 125 -9.08 14.17 15.74
CA LEU A 125 -10.08 14.48 14.72
C LEU A 125 -11.34 14.98 15.42
N ASN A 126 -11.74 16.22 15.14
CA ASN A 126 -12.94 16.83 15.73
C ASN A 126 -14.00 17.14 14.66
N GLY A 127 -15.21 17.48 15.11
CA GLY A 127 -16.36 17.73 14.22
C GLY A 127 -16.12 18.80 13.14
N ARG A 128 -15.22 19.77 13.38
CA ARG A 128 -14.90 20.81 12.39
C ARG A 128 -14.21 20.26 11.15
N LEU A 129 -13.41 19.20 11.30
CA LEU A 129 -12.77 18.56 10.16
C LEU A 129 -13.82 17.90 9.26
N TYR A 130 -14.76 17.17 9.86
CA TYR A 130 -15.83 16.47 9.13
C TYR A 130 -16.77 17.44 8.39
N GLU A 131 -17.02 18.62 8.96
CA GLU A 131 -17.80 19.68 8.31
C GLU A 131 -17.18 20.19 6.99
N LEU A 132 -15.87 19.98 6.77
CA LEU A 132 -15.20 20.44 5.54
C LEU A 132 -15.51 19.56 4.32
N PHE A 133 -15.92 18.30 4.51
CA PHE A 133 -16.04 17.34 3.40
C PHE A 133 -17.27 16.44 3.46
N LEU A 134 -18.01 16.37 4.58
CA LEU A 134 -19.28 15.65 4.63
C LEU A 134 -20.45 16.51 4.14
N ASP A 135 -21.52 15.83 3.75
CA ASP A 135 -22.78 16.46 3.41
C ASP A 135 -23.45 17.11 4.63
N ARG A 136 -24.58 17.80 4.39
CA ARG A 136 -25.28 18.57 5.44
C ARG A 136 -25.73 17.69 6.61
N ASP A 137 -26.07 16.43 6.33
CA ASP A 137 -26.52 15.47 7.33
C ASP A 137 -25.36 14.77 8.06
N ARG A 138 -24.12 15.09 7.69
CA ARG A 138 -22.87 14.57 8.27
C ARG A 138 -22.82 13.04 8.28
N GLN A 139 -23.30 12.42 7.22
CA GLN A 139 -23.28 10.96 7.10
C GLN A 139 -21.88 10.49 6.71
N TYR A 140 -21.27 9.67 7.58
CA TYR A 140 -20.02 8.96 7.29
C TYR A 140 -20.30 7.49 6.97
N SER A 141 -21.17 7.30 5.98
CA SER A 141 -21.53 6.01 5.40
C SER A 141 -21.61 6.16 3.88
N CYS A 142 -21.65 5.04 3.16
CA CYS A 142 -22.01 5.09 1.74
C CYS A 142 -23.39 5.76 1.58
N ALA A 143 -23.49 6.63 0.58
CA ALA A 143 -24.75 7.24 0.18
C ALA A 143 -25.63 6.25 -0.60
#